data_AF-A0A3S1DK27-F1
#
_entry.id   AF-A0A3S1DK27-F1
#
_cell.length_a   1.000
_cell.length_b   1.000
_cell.length_c   1.000
_cell.angle_alpha   90.00
_cell.angle_beta   90.00
_cell.angle_gamma   90.00
#
_symmetry.space_group_name_H-M   'P 1'
#
loop_
_entity.id
_entity.type
_entity.pdbx_description
1 polymer ?
#
loop_
_entity_poly.entity_id
_entity_poly.type
_entity_poly.pdbx_seq_one_letter_code
_entity_poly.pdbx_strand_id
1 'polypeptide(L)'
;MSALILTGADIRVEDVAAVARDGRKVEVASIVIDRLERARKVLDRVAASGQPIYGLNTGLGANLGASISGDASAFQRQLLEGRSGAVGD
;
A
#
# COMPACT_ATOMS: atom_id res chain seq x y z
N MET A 1 -26.77 6.92 -7.64
CA MET A 1 -26.19 6.83 -6.27
C MET A 1 -25.01 7.77 -6.17
N SER A 2 -24.82 8.44 -5.04
CA SER A 2 -23.61 9.23 -4.79
C SER A 2 -22.40 8.32 -4.56
N ALA A 3 -21.21 8.84 -4.86
CA ALA A 3 -19.97 8.13 -4.59
C ALA A 3 -19.82 7.81 -3.08
N LEU A 4 -19.18 6.69 -2.78
CA LEU A 4 -18.66 6.42 -1.43
C LEU A 4 -17.39 7.24 -1.23
N ILE A 5 -17.35 8.08 -0.21
CA ILE A 5 -16.18 8.90 0.11
C ILE A 5 -15.34 8.17 1.18
N LEU A 6 -14.10 7.80 0.83
CA LEU A 6 -13.16 7.22 1.78
C LEU A 6 -12.54 8.34 2.65
N THR A 7 -12.87 8.35 3.93
CA THR A 7 -12.37 9.33 4.91
C THR A 7 -11.20 8.79 5.75
N GLY A 8 -10.85 7.52 5.57
CA GLY A 8 -9.83 6.80 6.34
C GLY A 8 -10.37 6.07 7.57
N ALA A 9 -11.68 6.08 7.78
CA ALA A 9 -12.40 5.34 8.81
C ALA A 9 -13.83 5.02 8.32
N ASP A 10 -14.63 4.39 9.19
CA ASP A 10 -16.10 4.30 9.09
C ASP A 10 -16.68 3.61 7.84
N ILE A 11 -15.92 2.69 7.23
CA ILE A 11 -16.43 1.83 6.15
C ILE A 11 -17.23 0.67 6.74
N ARG A 12 -18.43 0.44 6.20
CA ARG A 12 -19.28 -0.69 6.57
C ARG A 12 -19.25 -1.80 5.53
N VAL A 13 -19.71 -2.99 5.92
CA VAL A 13 -19.77 -4.15 5.01
C VAL A 13 -20.72 -3.87 3.83
N GLU A 14 -21.79 -3.12 4.06
CA GLU A 14 -22.75 -2.74 3.03
C GLU A 14 -22.13 -1.82 1.99
N ASP A 15 -21.21 -0.94 2.40
CA ASP A 15 -20.46 -0.07 1.48
C ASP A 15 -19.56 -0.91 0.55
N VAL A 16 -18.91 -1.94 1.08
CA VAL A 16 -18.11 -2.88 0.29
C VAL A 16 -18.98 -3.63 -0.72
N ALA A 17 -20.14 -4.13 -0.28
CA ALA A 17 -21.07 -4.83 -1.16
C ALA A 17 -21.58 -3.91 -2.29
N ALA A 18 -21.96 -2.68 -1.98
CA ALA A 18 -22.44 -1.71 -2.96
C ALA A 18 -21.38 -1.33 -4.01
N VAL A 19 -20.11 -1.23 -3.60
CA VAL A 19 -19.01 -0.98 -4.56
C VAL A 19 -18.75 -2.22 -5.42
N ALA A 20 -18.59 -3.39 -4.79
CA ALA A 20 -18.16 -4.61 -5.47
C ALA A 20 -19.25 -5.24 -6.37
N ARG A 21 -20.53 -5.15 -5.98
CA ARG A 21 -21.65 -5.80 -6.69
C ARG A 21 -22.45 -4.82 -7.53
N ASP A 22 -22.66 -3.60 -7.03
CA ASP A 22 -23.54 -2.61 -7.67
C ASP A 22 -22.78 -1.52 -8.43
N GLY A 23 -21.44 -1.57 -8.44
CA GLY A 23 -20.60 -0.63 -9.17
C GLY A 23 -20.65 0.80 -8.63
N ARG A 24 -20.94 0.99 -7.34
CA ARG A 24 -20.92 2.31 -6.70
C ARG A 24 -19.54 2.95 -6.86
N LYS A 25 -19.48 4.18 -7.37
CA LYS A 25 -18.23 4.95 -7.50
C LYS A 25 -17.60 5.22 -6.14
N VAL A 26 -16.27 5.28 -6.11
CA VAL A 26 -15.48 5.61 -4.92
C VAL A 26 -14.68 6.88 -5.19
N GLU A 27 -14.66 7.77 -4.21
CA GLU A 27 -13.79 8.94 -4.16
C GLU A 27 -13.02 8.97 -2.84
N VAL A 28 -11.91 9.69 -2.80
CA VAL A 28 -11.05 9.78 -1.62
C VAL A 28 -11.12 11.21 -1.07
N ALA A 29 -11.41 11.34 0.22
CA ALA A 29 -11.40 12.65 0.86
C ALA A 29 -9.97 13.22 0.90
N SER A 30 -9.83 14.53 0.71
CA SER A 30 -8.53 15.22 0.72
C SER A 30 -7.72 14.95 1.99
N ILE A 31 -8.39 14.86 3.15
CA ILE A 31 -7.73 14.55 4.43
C ILE A 31 -6.95 13.23 4.44
N VAL A 32 -7.41 12.24 3.66
CA VAL A 32 -6.72 10.95 3.50
C VAL A 32 -5.45 11.14 2.68
N ILE A 33 -5.54 11.90 1.57
CA ILE A 33 -4.39 12.22 0.72
C ILE A 33 -3.33 12.95 1.55
N ASP A 34 -3.71 13.98 2.28
CA ASP A 34 -2.78 14.76 3.13
C ASP A 34 -2.09 13.87 4.18
N ARG A 35 -2.83 12.92 4.76
CA ARG A 35 -2.28 11.95 5.73
C ARG A 35 -1.27 11.01 5.08
N LEU A 36 -1.57 10.50 3.88
CA LEU A 36 -0.66 9.63 3.12
C LEU A 36 0.62 10.35 2.73
N GLU A 37 0.53 11.62 2.29
CA GLU A 37 1.71 12.43 1.98
C GLU A 37 2.62 12.65 3.18
N ARG A 38 2.05 12.94 4.35
CA ARG A 38 2.83 13.07 5.60
C ARG A 38 3.51 11.76 5.97
N ALA A 39 2.78 10.64 5.89
CA ALA A 39 3.34 9.32 6.16
C ALA A 39 4.48 8.98 5.21
N ARG A 40 4.33 9.30 3.91
CA ARG A 40 5.38 9.08 2.91
C ARG A 40 6.65 9.86 3.22
N LYS A 41 6.53 11.14 3.58
CA LYS A 41 7.69 11.97 3.97
C LYS A 41 8.45 11.41 5.17
N VAL A 42 7.75 10.82 6.14
CA VAL A 42 8.40 10.14 7.28
C VAL A 42 9.17 8.93 6.78
N LEU A 43 8.55 8.08 5.97
CA LEU A 43 9.18 6.88 5.42
C LEU A 43 10.45 7.23 4.61
N ASP A 44 10.38 8.24 3.75
CA ASP A 44 11.50 8.70 2.94
C ASP A 44 12.66 9.21 3.79
N ARG A 45 12.37 9.98 4.84
CA ARG A 45 13.39 10.48 5.78
C ARG A 45 14.09 9.33 6.51
N VAL A 46 13.33 8.36 7.01
CA VAL A 46 13.90 7.21 7.73
C VAL A 46 14.72 6.34 6.77
N ALA A 47 14.24 6.11 5.54
CA ALA A 47 14.98 5.38 4.52
C ALA A 47 16.31 6.07 4.16
N ALA A 48 16.30 7.40 4.00
CA ALA A 48 17.49 8.19 3.70
C ALA A 48 18.53 8.18 4.84
N SER A 49 18.10 7.96 6.09
CA SER A 49 19.02 7.81 7.23
C SER A 49 19.80 6.48 7.24
N GLY A 50 19.45 5.54 6.36
CA GLY A 50 20.02 4.20 6.33
C GLY A 50 19.43 3.26 7.39
N GLN A 51 18.44 3.72 8.17
CA GLN A 51 17.74 2.87 9.12
C GLN A 51 17.07 1.69 8.38
N PRO A 52 17.27 0.43 8.82
CA PRO A 52 16.61 -0.73 8.23
C PRO A 52 15.09 -0.67 8.38
N ILE A 53 14.37 -0.83 7.27
CA ILE A 53 12.92 -0.83 7.16
C ILE A 53 12.51 -2.10 6.40
N TYR A 54 11.78 -2.98 7.11
CA TYR A 54 11.26 -4.23 6.57
C TYR A 54 10.39 -4.00 5.34
N GLY A 55 10.75 -4.63 4.22
CA GLY A 55 10.01 -4.54 2.97
C GLY A 55 10.25 -3.29 2.13
N LEU A 56 11.11 -2.35 2.58
CA LEU A 56 11.51 -1.19 1.80
C LEU A 56 12.97 -1.28 1.37
N ASN A 57 13.90 -1.17 2.32
CA ASN A 57 15.35 -1.28 2.10
C ASN A 57 15.94 -2.55 2.72
N THR A 58 15.07 -3.45 3.22
CA THR A 58 15.44 -4.82 3.61
C THR A 58 14.46 -5.83 3.05
N GLY A 59 14.93 -7.07 2.89
CA GLY A 59 14.16 -8.18 2.36
C GLY A 59 12.95 -8.58 3.22
N LEU A 60 12.04 -9.33 2.60
CA LEU A 60 10.83 -9.87 3.22
C LEU A 60 10.97 -11.36 3.55
N GLY A 61 10.20 -11.86 4.51
CA GLY A 61 10.10 -13.29 4.81
C GLY A 61 11.44 -13.93 5.14
N ALA A 62 11.81 -15.01 4.44
CA ALA A 62 13.08 -15.71 4.64
C ALA A 62 14.32 -14.84 4.36
N ASN A 63 14.16 -13.72 3.65
CA ASN A 63 15.24 -12.76 3.37
C ASN A 63 15.27 -11.60 4.38
N LEU A 64 14.70 -11.78 5.58
CA LEU A 64 14.72 -10.78 6.64
C LEU A 64 16.15 -10.32 6.94
N GLY A 65 16.35 -9.01 7.02
CA GLY A 65 17.66 -8.42 7.33
C GLY A 65 18.63 -8.35 6.15
N ALA A 66 18.33 -8.98 5.01
CA ALA A 66 19.09 -8.77 3.78
C ALA A 66 18.91 -7.33 3.31
N SER A 67 20.01 -6.59 3.19
CA SER A 67 19.98 -5.21 2.69
C SER A 67 19.57 -5.18 1.21
N ILE A 68 18.66 -4.28 0.87
CA ILE A 68 18.28 -3.99 -0.52
C ILE A 68 18.99 -2.73 -0.95
N SER A 69 19.99 -2.88 -1.82
CA SER A 69 20.70 -1.76 -2.45
C SER A 69 20.07 -1.44 -3.81
N GLY A 70 19.98 -0.16 -4.16
CA GLY A 70 19.52 0.28 -5.49
C GLY A 70 18.10 0.85 -5.49
N ASP A 71 17.41 0.76 -6.63
CA ASP A 71 16.05 1.30 -6.81
C ASP A 71 15.03 0.47 -6.01
N ALA A 72 14.52 1.03 -4.93
CA ALA A 72 13.46 0.42 -4.13
C ALA A 72 12.24 0.05 -4.98
N SER A 73 11.93 0.79 -6.04
CA SER A 73 10.80 0.53 -6.94
C SER A 73 11.01 -0.75 -7.75
N ALA A 74 12.24 -1.04 -8.20
CA ALA A 74 12.57 -2.29 -8.85
C ALA A 74 12.40 -3.48 -7.90
N PHE A 75 12.84 -3.34 -6.65
CA PHE A 75 12.58 -4.35 -5.61
C PHE A 75 11.07 -4.54 -5.38
N GLN A 76 10.27 -3.47 -5.27
CA GLN A 76 8.81 -3.60 -5.11
C GLN A 76 8.15 -4.33 -6.29
N ARG A 77 8.60 -4.10 -7.53
CA ARG A 77 8.10 -4.86 -8.71
C ARG A 77 8.44 -6.34 -8.62
N GLN A 78 9.69 -6.66 -8.27
CA GLN A 78 10.12 -8.05 -8.05
C GLN A 78 9.27 -8.74 -6.98
N LEU A 79 8.86 -8.03 -5.92
CA LEU A 79 7.99 -8.59 -4.88
C LEU A 79 6.59 -8.95 -5.39
N LEU A 80 6.02 -8.13 -6.29
CA LEU A 80 4.73 -8.44 -6.91
C LEU A 80 4.85 -9.69 -7.79
N GLU A 81 5.87 -9.75 -8.63
CA GLU A 81 6.11 -10.88 -9.53
C GLU A 81 6.37 -12.17 -8.74
N GLY A 82 7.27 -12.13 -7.76
CA GLY A 82 7.62 -13.30 -6.95
C GLY A 82 6.53 -13.81 -6.01
N ARG A 83 5.43 -13.06 -5.83
CA ARG A 83 4.28 -13.44 -5.00
C ARG A 83 3.00 -13.68 -5.79
N SER A 84 3.01 -13.45 -7.10
CA SER A 84 1.89 -13.71 -7.99
C SER A 84 1.81 -15.19 -8.35
N GLY A 85 1.49 -16.02 -7.35
CA GLY A 85 1.47 -17.48 -7.46
C GLY A 85 0.10 -18.12 -7.21
N ALA A 86 -0.98 -17.36 -7.33
CA ALA A 86 -2.34 -17.90 -7.21
C ALA A 86 -2.60 -18.93 -8.32
N VAL A 87 -3.37 -19.97 -8.01
CA VAL A 87 -3.77 -21.04 -8.92
C VAL A 87 -5.27 -21.31 -8.79
N GLY A 88 -5.88 -21.85 -9.84
CA GLY A 88 -7.32 -22.10 -9.89
C GLY A 88 -8.12 -20.90 -10.39
N ASP A 89 -9.44 -21.08 -10.41
CA ASP A 89 -10.45 -20.04 -10.65
C ASP A 89 -10.90 -19.38 -9.34
#